data_AF-A0A6G7X2X1-F1
#
_entry.id   AF-A0A6G7X2X1-F1
#
_cell.length_a   1.000
_cell.length_b   1.000
_cell.length_c   1.000
_cell.angle_alpha   90.00
_cell.angle_beta   90.00
_cell.angle_gamma   90.00
#
_symmetry.space_group_name_H-M   'P 1'
#
loop_
_entity.id
_entity.type
_entity.pdbx_description
1 polymer ?
#
loop_
_entity_poly.entity_id
_entity_poly.type
_entity_poly.pdbx_seq_one_letter_code
_entity_poly.pdbx_strand_id
1 'polypeptide(L)'
;MKVRLIMIAVLLIVGLLTSLFSTNKLTRFCLYTPLKVLLISLGLALILWIVSGSIFNGVDMKQYMNVDNKELFFYPFFVCFSCALASYSIFLCKISSVRENFLLSFISFLFLPLFIAFWIVSPQIPSKEYYMQTAYYSLAFILPQTYFFIDFWKKTQNGTWIG
;
A
#
# COMPACT_ATOMS: atom_id res chain seq x y z
N MET A 1 -9.49 -14.69 -10.83
CA MET A 1 -9.17 -13.42 -10.13
C MET A 1 -10.04 -13.13 -8.90
N LYS A 2 -11.35 -13.39 -8.94
CA LYS A 2 -12.30 -13.18 -7.81
C LYS A 2 -11.87 -13.81 -6.49
N VAL A 3 -11.37 -15.05 -6.52
CA VAL A 3 -10.88 -15.76 -5.33
C VAL A 3 -9.69 -15.04 -4.67
N ARG A 4 -8.79 -14.42 -5.46
CA ARG A 4 -7.63 -13.69 -4.93
C ARG A 4 -8.06 -12.40 -4.22
N LEU A 5 -9.00 -11.64 -4.80
CA LEU A 5 -9.56 -10.44 -4.16
C LEU A 5 -10.31 -10.76 -2.87
N ILE A 6 -11.07 -11.86 -2.85
CA ILE A 6 -11.77 -12.34 -1.64
C ILE A 6 -10.78 -12.76 -0.57
N MET A 7 -9.77 -13.56 -0.91
CA MET A 7 -8.72 -13.97 0.06
C MET A 7 -7.99 -12.77 0.64
N ILE A 8 -7.71 -11.76 -0.18
CA ILE A 8 -7.07 -10.53 0.26
C ILE A 8 -7.98 -9.75 1.21
N ALA A 9 -9.26 -9.58 0.87
CA ALA A 9 -10.23 -8.90 1.73
C ALA A 9 -10.37 -9.65 3.08
N VAL A 10 -10.37 -10.98 3.05
CA VAL A 10 -10.38 -11.82 4.25
C VAL A 10 -9.10 -11.60 5.07
N LEU A 11 -7.91 -11.53 4.46
CA LEU A 11 -6.66 -11.25 5.17
C LEU A 11 -6.67 -9.87 5.85
N LEU A 12 -7.23 -8.85 5.19
CA LEU A 12 -7.36 -7.51 5.76
C LEU A 12 -8.36 -7.48 6.92
N ILE A 13 -9.52 -8.14 6.78
CA ILE A 13 -10.56 -8.21 7.82
C ILE A 13 -10.07 -9.01 9.03
N VAL A 14 -9.45 -10.18 8.78
CA VAL A 14 -8.84 -10.99 9.84
C VAL A 14 -7.79 -10.18 10.57
N GLY A 15 -6.92 -9.48 9.83
CA GLY A 15 -5.91 -8.59 10.42
C GLY A 15 -6.45 -7.47 11.30
N LEU A 16 -7.52 -6.83 10.83
CA LEU A 16 -8.29 -5.83 11.57
C LEU A 16 -8.84 -6.40 12.88
N LEU A 17 -9.46 -7.57 12.80
CA LEU A 17 -10.02 -8.26 13.97
C LEU A 17 -8.90 -8.61 14.96
N THR A 18 -7.77 -9.17 14.51
CA THR A 18 -6.66 -9.49 15.41
C THR A 18 -6.08 -8.25 16.09
N SER A 19 -6.12 -7.08 15.44
CA SER A 19 -5.62 -5.83 16.01
C SER A 19 -6.47 -5.31 17.17
N LEU A 20 -7.79 -5.53 17.13
CA LEU A 20 -8.72 -5.14 18.19
C LEU A 20 -8.48 -5.92 19.48
N PHE A 21 -8.05 -7.18 19.35
CA PHE A 21 -7.77 -8.07 20.49
C PHE A 21 -6.30 -8.07 20.94
N SER A 22 -5.39 -7.40 20.23
CA SER A 22 -3.97 -7.35 20.61
C SER A 22 -3.72 -6.39 21.78
N THR A 23 -3.10 -6.90 22.84
CA THR A 23 -2.66 -6.13 24.03
C THR A 23 -1.36 -5.37 23.79
N ASN A 24 -0.51 -5.85 22.88
CA ASN A 24 0.77 -5.22 22.55
C ASN A 24 0.58 -3.97 21.66
N LYS A 25 1.10 -2.82 22.11
CA LYS A 25 1.05 -1.52 21.42
C LYS A 25 1.74 -1.55 20.06
N LEU A 26 2.88 -2.25 19.96
CA LEU A 26 3.64 -2.41 18.72
C LEU A 26 2.83 -3.22 17.70
N THR A 27 2.29 -4.36 18.11
CA THR A 27 1.45 -5.20 17.25
C THR A 27 0.21 -4.44 16.77
N ARG A 28 -0.45 -3.69 17.66
CA ARG A 28 -1.61 -2.87 17.28
C ARG A 28 -1.23 -1.78 16.28
N PHE A 29 -0.10 -1.11 16.48
CA PHE A 29 0.40 -0.13 15.52
C PHE A 29 0.68 -0.77 14.16
N CYS A 30 1.43 -1.87 14.13
CA CYS A 30 1.80 -2.56 12.89
C CYS A 30 0.61 -3.15 12.13
N LEU A 31 -0.47 -3.53 12.80
CA LEU A 31 -1.68 -4.03 12.15
C LEU A 31 -2.58 -2.88 11.64
N TYR A 32 -2.67 -1.79 12.41
CA TYR A 32 -3.58 -0.68 12.09
C TYR A 32 -2.98 0.31 11.09
N THR A 33 -1.66 0.47 11.07
CA THR A 33 -0.94 1.39 10.20
C THR A 33 -1.13 1.06 8.71
N PRO A 34 -0.98 -0.19 8.22
CA PRO A 34 -1.23 -0.53 6.82
C PRO A 34 -2.65 -0.20 6.34
N LEU A 35 -3.65 -0.36 7.22
CA LEU A 35 -5.02 0.01 6.89
C LEU A 35 -5.21 1.52 6.79
N LYS A 36 -4.64 2.28 7.74
CA LYS A 36 -4.63 3.74 7.67
C LYS A 36 -3.94 4.24 6.42
N VAL A 37 -2.78 3.66 6.11
CA VAL A 37 -2.04 3.94 4.87
C VAL A 37 -2.92 3.62 3.68
N LEU A 38 -3.59 2.47 3.64
CA LEU A 38 -4.49 2.10 2.54
C LEU A 38 -5.62 3.13 2.37
N LEU A 39 -6.35 3.48 3.44
CA LEU A 39 -7.46 4.42 3.36
C LEU A 39 -7.02 5.80 2.86
N ILE A 40 -5.91 6.31 3.39
CA ILE A 40 -5.34 7.60 2.96
C ILE A 40 -4.86 7.49 1.51
N SER A 41 -4.21 6.38 1.14
CA SER A 41 -3.71 6.16 -0.22
C SER A 41 -4.86 6.07 -1.23
N LEU A 42 -5.98 5.44 -0.89
CA LEU A 42 -7.16 5.40 -1.75
C LEU A 42 -7.77 6.80 -1.94
N GLY A 43 -7.85 7.59 -0.87
CA GLY A 43 -8.29 8.98 -0.94
C GLY A 43 -7.37 9.83 -1.83
N LEU A 44 -6.05 9.73 -1.63
CA LEU A 44 -5.05 10.42 -2.44
C LEU A 44 -5.07 9.95 -3.90
N ALA A 45 -5.23 8.65 -4.15
CA ALA A 45 -5.31 8.10 -5.50
C ALA A 45 -6.55 8.62 -6.24
N LEU A 46 -7.68 8.80 -5.55
CA LEU A 46 -8.87 9.41 -6.12
C LEU A 46 -8.61 10.88 -6.51
N ILE A 47 -7.97 11.65 -5.62
CA ILE A 47 -7.61 13.04 -5.89
C ILE A 47 -6.70 13.11 -7.12
N LEU A 48 -5.61 12.32 -7.13
CA LEU A 48 -4.67 12.23 -8.25
C LEU A 48 -5.37 11.83 -9.55
N TRP A 49 -6.32 10.90 -9.50
CA TRP A 49 -7.11 10.49 -10.67
C TRP A 49 -8.01 11.61 -11.20
N ILE A 50 -8.60 12.44 -10.32
CA ILE A 50 -9.43 13.59 -10.73
C ILE A 50 -8.56 14.64 -11.43
N VAL A 51 -7.39 14.98 -10.85
CA VAL A 51 -6.53 16.06 -11.38
C VAL A 51 -5.62 15.62 -12.52
N SER A 52 -5.43 14.31 -12.74
CA SER A 52 -4.51 13.80 -13.77
C SER A 52 -4.86 14.30 -15.17
N GLY A 53 -6.15 14.46 -15.49
CA GLY A 53 -6.60 14.99 -16.78
C GLY A 53 -6.20 16.44 -17.03
N SER A 54 -5.99 17.23 -15.98
CA SER A 54 -5.53 18.62 -16.09
C SER A 54 -4.00 18.73 -16.17
N ILE A 55 -3.28 17.76 -15.61
CA ILE A 55 -1.81 17.76 -15.54
C ILE A 55 -1.21 17.10 -16.79
N PHE A 56 -1.81 16.00 -17.25
CA PHE A 56 -1.32 15.20 -18.36
C PHE A 56 -2.32 15.25 -19.52
N ASN A 57 -2.35 16.39 -20.21
CA ASN A 57 -3.15 16.55 -21.42
C ASN A 57 -2.65 15.59 -22.51
N GLY A 58 -3.55 14.75 -23.04
CA GLY A 58 -3.27 13.84 -24.15
C GLY A 58 -2.63 12.49 -23.76
N VAL A 59 -2.45 12.22 -22.47
CA VAL A 59 -1.99 10.92 -21.94
C VAL A 59 -3.17 10.24 -21.25
N ASP A 60 -3.42 8.96 -21.53
CA ASP A 60 -4.58 8.25 -20.97
C ASP A 60 -4.31 7.80 -19.53
N MET A 61 -4.32 8.77 -18.60
CA MET A 61 -4.04 8.53 -17.19
C MET A 61 -5.21 7.88 -16.43
N LYS A 62 -6.40 7.77 -17.03
CA LYS A 62 -7.62 7.30 -16.36
C LYS A 62 -7.91 5.84 -16.68
N GLN A 63 -6.96 4.97 -16.32
CA GLN A 63 -7.09 3.56 -16.62
C GLN A 63 -7.94 2.78 -15.61
N TYR A 64 -8.71 1.86 -16.16
CA TYR A 64 -9.51 0.87 -15.46
C TYR A 64 -8.88 -0.49 -15.64
N MET A 65 -8.86 -1.28 -14.56
CA MET A 65 -8.46 -2.67 -14.64
C MET A 65 -9.63 -3.48 -15.22
N ASN A 66 -9.44 -3.97 -16.45
CA ASN A 66 -10.39 -4.81 -17.16
C ASN A 66 -10.02 -6.28 -17.03
N VAL A 67 -10.96 -7.11 -16.55
CA VAL A 67 -10.80 -8.58 -16.53
C VAL A 67 -12.04 -9.19 -17.14
N ASP A 68 -11.85 -10.06 -18.13
CA ASP A 68 -12.94 -10.67 -18.90
C ASP A 68 -13.91 -9.62 -19.48
N ASN A 69 -13.37 -8.51 -20.02
CA ASN A 69 -14.13 -7.37 -20.57
C ASN A 69 -15.06 -6.66 -19.57
N LYS A 70 -14.80 -6.80 -18.26
CA LYS A 70 -15.52 -6.08 -17.21
C LYS A 70 -14.58 -5.15 -16.48
N GLU A 71 -14.96 -3.88 -16.43
CA GLU A 71 -14.31 -2.86 -15.59
C GLU A 71 -14.56 -3.21 -14.13
N LEU A 72 -13.52 -3.65 -13.44
CA LEU A 72 -13.64 -4.14 -12.06
C LEU A 72 -13.18 -3.10 -11.04
N PHE A 73 -12.09 -2.39 -11.32
CA PHE A 73 -11.50 -1.43 -10.38
C PHE A 73 -10.72 -0.32 -11.09
N PHE A 74 -10.63 0.84 -10.44
CA PHE A 74 -9.69 1.89 -10.82
C PHE A 74 -8.26 1.37 -10.65
N TYR A 75 -7.43 1.45 -11.70
CA TYR A 75 -6.03 1.00 -11.65
C TYR A 75 -5.24 1.59 -10.46
N PRO A 76 -5.36 2.89 -10.13
CA PRO A 76 -4.70 3.49 -8.98
C PRO A 76 -5.04 2.83 -7.64
N PHE A 77 -6.30 2.37 -7.50
CA PHE A 77 -6.77 1.73 -6.28
C PHE A 77 -6.16 0.35 -6.13
N PHE A 78 -6.02 -0.40 -7.23
CA PHE A 78 -5.39 -1.72 -7.22
C PHE A 78 -3.90 -1.64 -6.87
N VAL A 79 -3.19 -0.62 -7.36
CA VAL A 79 -1.79 -0.34 -6.99
C VAL A 79 -1.68 -0.04 -5.49
N CYS A 80 -2.47 0.91 -4.97
CA CYS A 80 -2.46 1.26 -3.55
C CYS A 80 -2.79 0.05 -2.66
N PHE A 81 -3.75 -0.77 -3.09
CA PHE A 81 -4.16 -1.98 -2.40
C PHE A 81 -3.07 -3.04 -2.35
N SER A 82 -2.43 -3.33 -3.48
CA SER A 82 -1.33 -4.29 -3.57
C SER A 82 -0.16 -3.85 -2.69
N CYS A 83 0.15 -2.56 -2.70
CA CYS A 83 1.20 -1.99 -1.87
C CYS A 83 0.89 -2.09 -0.36
N ALA A 84 -0.35 -1.78 0.03
CA ALA A 84 -0.78 -1.89 1.42
C ALA A 84 -0.75 -3.34 1.92
N LEU A 85 -1.15 -4.30 1.07
CA LEU A 85 -1.09 -5.71 1.41
C LEU A 85 0.35 -6.20 1.58
N ALA A 86 1.25 -5.83 0.67
CA ALA A 86 2.66 -6.16 0.79
C ALA A 86 3.25 -5.59 2.11
N SER A 87 2.93 -4.34 2.43
CA SER A 87 3.34 -3.74 3.71
C SER A 87 2.77 -4.52 4.90
N TYR A 88 1.49 -4.92 4.83
CA TYR A 88 0.82 -5.66 5.89
C TYR A 88 1.44 -7.05 6.13
N SER A 89 1.74 -7.80 5.07
CA SER A 89 2.42 -9.10 5.16
C SER A 89 3.82 -8.99 5.78
N ILE A 90 4.54 -7.92 5.45
CA ILE A 90 5.87 -7.64 6.03
C ILE A 90 5.76 -7.37 7.53
N PHE A 91 4.77 -6.57 7.95
CA PHE A 91 4.54 -6.29 9.36
C PHE A 91 4.21 -7.56 10.15
N LEU A 92 3.39 -8.45 9.60
CA LEU A 92 3.06 -9.74 10.23
C LEU A 92 4.27 -10.65 10.36
N CYS A 93 5.16 -10.69 9.36
CA CYS A 93 6.26 -11.66 9.32
C CYS A 93 7.55 -11.16 9.97
N LYS A 94 7.78 -9.84 10.08
CA LYS A 94 9.09 -9.28 10.48
C LYS A 94 9.04 -8.24 11.62
N ILE A 95 7.97 -8.22 12.42
CA ILE A 95 7.77 -7.22 13.48
C ILE A 95 8.98 -7.03 14.41
N SER A 96 9.67 -8.12 14.78
CA SER A 96 10.85 -8.11 15.65
C SER A 96 12.08 -7.57 14.93
N SER A 97 12.38 -8.08 13.73
CA SER A 97 13.53 -7.66 12.92
C SER A 97 13.42 -6.22 12.41
N VAL A 98 12.19 -5.74 12.19
CA VAL A 98 11.88 -4.36 11.79
C VAL A 98 12.17 -3.37 12.92
N ARG A 99 11.86 -3.73 14.17
CA ARG A 99 12.17 -2.88 15.33
C ARG A 99 13.67 -2.58 15.44
N GLU A 100 14.52 -3.52 15.05
CA GLU A 100 15.95 -3.49 15.33
C GLU A 100 16.80 -2.91 14.18
N ASN A 101 16.27 -2.85 12.95
CA ASN A 101 17.04 -2.40 11.79
C ASN A 101 16.29 -1.37 10.94
N PHE A 102 16.76 -0.11 10.96
CA PHE A 102 16.19 0.99 10.18
C PHE A 102 16.19 0.72 8.67
N LEU A 103 17.34 0.29 8.11
CA LEU A 103 17.48 0.03 6.68
C LEU A 103 16.56 -1.09 6.19
N LEU A 104 16.52 -2.21 6.94
CA LEU A 104 15.67 -3.36 6.63
C LEU A 104 14.19 -2.98 6.68
N SER A 105 13.82 -2.13 7.63
CA SER A 105 12.47 -1.60 7.76
C SER A 105 12.12 -0.71 6.58
N PHE A 106 12.97 0.23 6.21
CA PHE A 106 12.72 1.13 5.07
C PHE A 106 12.56 0.36 3.75
N ILE A 107 13.46 -0.60 3.47
CA ILE A 107 13.39 -1.45 2.27
C ILE A 107 12.10 -2.26 2.25
N SER A 108 11.72 -2.82 3.40
CA SER A 108 10.50 -3.63 3.48
C SER A 108 9.24 -2.75 3.39
N PHE A 109 9.24 -1.54 3.94
CA PHE A 109 8.05 -0.67 3.94
C PHE A 109 7.80 0.07 2.65
N LEU A 110 8.86 0.42 1.92
CA LEU A 110 8.73 1.26 0.72
C LEU A 110 9.07 0.48 -0.55
N PHE A 111 10.19 -0.23 -0.55
CA PHE A 111 10.78 -0.76 -1.77
C PHE A 111 10.09 -2.03 -2.25
N LEU A 112 9.72 -2.95 -1.34
CA LEU A 112 9.04 -4.20 -1.72
C LEU A 112 7.62 -3.96 -2.27
N PRO A 113 6.77 -3.13 -1.63
CA PRO A 113 5.46 -2.76 -2.18
C PRO A 113 5.55 -2.13 -3.58
N LEU A 114 6.50 -1.21 -3.79
CA LEU A 114 6.73 -0.59 -5.09
C LEU A 114 7.25 -1.59 -6.11
N PHE A 115 8.18 -2.46 -5.74
CA PHE A 115 8.67 -3.49 -6.64
C PHE A 115 7.53 -4.40 -7.13
N ILE A 116 6.62 -4.79 -6.23
CA ILE A 116 5.42 -5.57 -6.59
C ILE A 116 4.52 -4.79 -7.55
N ALA A 117 4.25 -3.49 -7.29
CA ALA A 117 3.46 -2.67 -8.19
C ALA A 117 4.08 -2.55 -9.60
N PHE A 118 5.40 -2.34 -9.68
CA PHE A 118 6.10 -2.16 -10.96
C PHE A 118 6.32 -3.46 -11.74
N TRP A 119 6.59 -4.58 -11.07
CA TRP A 119 6.94 -5.84 -11.76
C TRP A 119 5.80 -6.84 -11.90
N ILE A 120 4.81 -6.81 -11.00
CA ILE A 120 3.72 -7.79 -11.00
C ILE A 120 2.44 -7.19 -11.58
N VAL A 121 2.18 -5.92 -11.30
CA VAL A 121 0.93 -5.23 -11.69
C VAL A 121 1.08 -4.52 -13.03
N SER A 122 2.15 -3.72 -13.18
CA SER A 122 2.44 -2.92 -14.39
C SER A 122 2.39 -3.73 -15.70
N PRO A 123 3.00 -4.93 -15.82
CA PRO A 123 3.03 -5.67 -17.09
C PRO A 123 1.69 -6.25 -17.55
N GLN A 124 0.66 -6.23 -16.69
CA GLN A 124 -0.68 -6.69 -17.06
C GLN A 124 -1.45 -5.67 -17.90
N ILE A 125 -0.85 -4.49 -18.14
CA ILE A 125 -1.47 -3.40 -18.88
C ILE A 125 -0.73 -3.20 -20.22
N PRO A 126 -1.44 -3.29 -21.36
CA PRO A 126 -0.83 -3.23 -22.69
C PRO A 126 -0.43 -1.82 -23.17
N SER A 127 -0.63 -0.77 -22.38
CA SER A 127 -0.32 0.62 -22.77
C SER A 127 1.14 0.97 -22.50
N LYS A 128 1.83 1.68 -23.39
CA LYS A 128 3.21 2.16 -23.20
C LYS A 128 3.38 3.18 -22.06
N GLU A 129 2.29 3.78 -21.59
CA GLU A 129 2.26 4.82 -20.56
C GLU A 129 2.20 4.27 -19.11
N TYR A 130 2.11 2.94 -18.99
CA TYR A 130 1.94 2.20 -17.74
C TYR A 130 2.98 2.51 -16.65
N TYR A 131 4.26 2.71 -17.00
CA TYR A 131 5.28 3.05 -15.99
C TYR A 131 5.09 4.47 -15.42
N MET A 132 4.71 5.44 -16.25
CA MET A 132 4.46 6.80 -15.78
C MET A 132 3.22 6.83 -14.89
N GLN A 133 2.17 6.11 -15.26
CA GLN A 133 0.95 5.97 -14.46
C GLN A 133 1.23 5.27 -13.13
N THR A 134 1.96 4.16 -13.16
CA THR A 134 2.32 3.42 -11.95
C THR A 134 3.19 4.27 -11.03
N ALA A 135 4.16 5.02 -11.56
CA ALA A 135 4.97 5.96 -10.78
C ALA A 135 4.12 7.08 -10.16
N TYR A 136 3.24 7.70 -10.96
CA TYR A 136 2.37 8.78 -10.52
C TYR A 136 1.42 8.33 -9.41
N TYR A 137 0.72 7.20 -9.60
CA TYR A 137 -0.22 6.69 -8.61
C TYR A 137 0.46 6.03 -7.41
N SER A 138 1.72 5.59 -7.54
CA SER A 138 2.52 5.14 -6.41
C SER A 138 2.78 6.27 -5.41
N LEU A 139 2.74 7.55 -5.82
CA LEU A 139 2.86 8.68 -4.90
C LEU A 139 1.76 8.69 -3.83
N ALA A 140 0.53 8.28 -4.21
CA ALA A 140 -0.57 8.17 -3.27
C ALA A 140 -0.29 7.17 -2.15
N PHE A 141 0.55 6.16 -2.41
CA PHE A 141 0.99 5.18 -1.40
C PHE A 141 2.26 5.61 -0.67
N ILE A 142 3.26 6.13 -1.39
CA ILE A 142 4.57 6.50 -0.82
C ILE A 142 4.42 7.56 0.26
N LEU A 143 3.61 8.59 0.04
CA LEU A 143 3.44 9.69 0.98
C LEU A 143 2.92 9.24 2.36
N PRO A 144 1.75 8.58 2.46
CA PRO A 144 1.27 8.09 3.76
C PRO A 144 2.22 7.05 4.35
N GLN A 145 2.75 6.12 3.55
CA GLN A 145 3.65 5.09 4.04
C GLN A 145 4.93 5.68 4.67
N THR A 146 5.52 6.69 4.03
CA THR A 146 6.71 7.39 4.54
C THR A 146 6.40 8.13 5.84
N TYR A 147 5.24 8.80 5.91
CA TYR A 147 4.81 9.48 7.13
C TYR A 147 4.70 8.51 8.31
N PHE A 148 4.02 7.38 8.13
CA PHE A 148 3.87 6.39 9.20
C PHE A 148 5.17 5.68 9.56
N PHE A 149 6.09 5.52 8.61
CA PHE A 149 7.44 5.02 8.89
C PHE A 149 8.23 5.98 9.79
N ILE A 150 8.17 7.29 9.52
CA ILE A 150 8.82 8.30 10.37
C ILE A 150 8.20 8.31 11.78
N ASP A 151 6.88 8.22 11.89
CA ASP A 151 6.17 8.14 13.17
C ASP A 151 6.57 6.88 13.96
N PHE A 152 6.63 5.73 13.29
CA PHE A 152 7.12 4.48 13.87
C PHE A 152 8.52 4.65 14.47
N TRP A 153 9.44 5.23 13.70
CA TRP A 153 10.83 5.42 14.11
C TRP A 153 10.97 6.35 15.31
N LYS A 154 10.26 7.49 15.30
CA LYS A 154 10.24 8.42 16.44
C LYS A 154 9.77 7.74 17.72
N LYS A 155 8.72 6.93 17.63
CA LYS A 155 8.20 6.16 18.77
C LYS A 155 9.17 5.07 19.25
N THR A 156 9.95 4.49 18.33
CA THR A 156 11.02 3.54 18.68
C THR A 156 12.13 4.22 19.46
N GLN A 157 12.60 5.38 19.00
CA GLN A 157 13.62 6.17 19.70
C GLN A 157 13.16 6.64 21.08
N ASN A 158 11.86 6.95 21.23
CA ASN A 158 11.26 7.37 22.50
C ASN A 158 10.94 6.21 23.45
N GLY A 159 11.34 4.97 23.14
CA GLY A 159 11.07 3.80 23.98
C GLY A 159 9.59 3.45 24.12
N THR A 160 8.71 4.00 23.27
CA THR A 160 7.25 3.84 23.37
C THR A 160 6.80 2.39 23.15
N TRP A 161 7.64 1.60 22.49
CA TRP A 161 7.41 0.18 22.21
C TRP A 161 8.02 -0.76 23.26
N ILE A 162 8.61 -0.22 24.33
CA ILE A 162 9.10 -1.00 25.48
C ILE A 162 7.90 -1.19 26.41
N GLY A 163 7.21 -2.31 26.24
CA GLY A 163 6.03 -2.73 27.02
C GLY A 163 5.74 -4.19 26.78
#